data_AF-A0A351UHP0-F1
#
_entry.id   AF-A0A351UHP0-F1
#
_cell.length_a   1.000
_cell.length_b   1.000
_cell.length_c   1.000
_cell.angle_alpha   90.00
_cell.angle_beta   90.00
_cell.angle_gamma   90.00
#
_symmetry.space_group_name_H-M   'P 1'
#
loop_
_entity.id
_entity.type
_entity.pdbx_description
1 polymer ?
#
loop_
_entity_poly.entity_id
_entity_poly.type
_entity_poly.pdbx_seq_one_letter_code
_entity_poly.pdbx_strand_id
1 'polypeptide(L)'
;MIGAGIGVAAVAALGTYLLYGKRGEKNRQLVAGWMLKLKGEVLEKVEEIKDLNKEEYYKIVDEVSGRYARLGKVGATELKHLTVELKNAWLHLNKELQ
;
A
#
# COMPACT_ATOMS: atom_id res chain seq x y z
N MET A 1 0.04 14.54 -19.28
CA MET A 1 -1.28 14.02 -18.88
C MET A 1 -1.20 12.50 -18.95
N ILE A 2 -1.10 11.81 -17.81
CA ILE A 2 -1.26 10.36 -17.78
C ILE A 2 -2.75 10.13 -17.58
N GLY A 3 -3.49 10.19 -18.68
CA GLY A 3 -4.91 9.88 -18.76
C GLY A 3 -5.06 8.62 -19.60
N ALA A 4 -5.03 7.47 -18.94
CA ALA A 4 -5.51 6.18 -19.44
C ALA A 4 -5.40 5.19 -18.27
N GLY A 5 -6.48 4.47 -17.98
CA GLY A 5 -6.68 3.71 -16.75
C GLY A 5 -5.49 2.82 -16.36
N ILE A 6 -4.98 3.08 -15.15
CA ILE A 6 -3.93 2.28 -14.52
C ILE A 6 -4.52 1.05 -13.79
N GLY A 7 -5.83 0.80 -13.96
CA GLY A 7 -6.67 0.05 -13.02
C GLY A 7 -6.36 -1.43 -12.81
N VAL A 8 -5.50 -2.06 -13.62
CA VAL A 8 -5.10 -3.47 -13.40
C VAL A 8 -3.58 -3.63 -13.32
N ALA A 9 -2.83 -2.98 -14.22
CA ALA A 9 -1.37 -3.07 -14.22
C ALA A 9 -0.74 -2.43 -12.97
N ALA A 10 -1.27 -1.29 -12.49
CA ALA A 10 -0.76 -0.71 -11.24
C ALA A 10 -1.14 -1.53 -10.02
N VAL A 11 -2.34 -2.12 -10.00
CA VAL A 11 -2.75 -3.00 -8.89
C VAL A 11 -1.81 -4.20 -8.79
N ALA A 12 -1.50 -4.84 -9.93
CA ALA A 12 -0.55 -5.96 -9.97
C ALA A 12 0.85 -5.54 -9.49
N ALA A 13 1.36 -4.39 -9.96
CA ALA A 13 2.66 -3.87 -9.53
C ALA A 13 2.71 -3.45 -8.05
N LEU A 14 1.63 -2.84 -7.54
CA LEU A 14 1.49 -2.57 -6.10
C LEU A 14 1.42 -3.86 -5.31
N GLY A 15 0.65 -4.85 -5.76
CA GLY A 15 0.53 -6.15 -5.11
C GLY A 15 1.88 -6.85 -5.00
N THR A 16 2.65 -6.90 -6.08
CA THR A 16 4.00 -7.48 -6.07
C THR A 16 4.93 -6.68 -5.16
N TYR A 17 4.97 -5.35 -5.26
CA TYR A 17 5.85 -4.53 -4.43
C TYR A 17 5.48 -4.58 -2.93
N LEU A 18 4.19 -4.55 -2.59
CA LEU A 18 3.73 -4.57 -1.21
C LEU A 18 3.98 -5.93 -0.54
N LEU A 19 3.78 -7.03 -1.26
CA LEU A 19 3.97 -8.38 -0.71
C LEU A 19 5.41 -8.89 -0.81
N TYR A 20 6.16 -8.49 -1.84
CA TYR A 20 7.50 -9.01 -2.14
C TYR A 20 8.62 -7.97 -2.09
N GLY A 21 8.32 -6.69 -1.85
CA GLY A 21 9.33 -5.63 -1.74
C GLY A 21 10.36 -5.87 -0.63
N LYS A 22 11.46 -5.09 -0.64
CA LYS A 22 12.70 -5.26 0.17
C LYS A 22 12.54 -5.72 1.63
N ARG A 23 11.41 -5.41 2.28
CA ARG A 23 11.13 -5.82 3.67
C ARG A 23 10.48 -7.20 3.77
N GLY A 24 9.61 -7.57 2.82
CA GLY A 24 9.03 -8.90 2.73
C GLY A 24 10.10 -9.96 2.44
N GLU A 25 11.10 -9.64 1.63
CA GLU A 25 12.18 -10.58 1.29
C GLU A 25 13.12 -10.85 2.48
N LYS A 26 13.54 -9.81 3.22
CA LYS A 26 14.49 -9.94 4.33
C LYS A 26 13.86 -10.35 5.68
N ASN A 27 12.57 -10.07 5.88
CA ASN A 27 11.89 -10.29 7.17
C ASN A 27 10.59 -11.11 7.03
N ARG A 28 10.46 -11.96 6.00
CA ARG A 28 9.27 -12.81 5.75
C ARG A 28 8.80 -13.56 7.00
N GLN A 29 9.72 -14.01 7.85
CA GLN A 29 9.44 -14.70 9.11
C GLN A 29 8.91 -13.78 10.24
N LEU A 30 9.16 -12.47 10.15
CA LEU A 30 8.81 -11.45 11.14
C LEU A 30 7.66 -10.53 10.69
N VAL A 31 7.04 -10.79 9.54
CA VAL A 31 5.88 -10.00 9.09
C VAL A 31 4.69 -10.34 9.99
N ALA A 32 4.26 -9.38 10.79
CA ALA A 32 3.08 -9.57 11.63
C ALA A 32 1.82 -9.70 10.76
N GLY A 33 0.92 -10.62 11.10
CA GLY A 33 -0.29 -10.87 10.30
C GLY A 33 -1.18 -9.65 10.10
N TRP A 34 -1.17 -8.69 11.04
CA TRP A 34 -1.89 -7.43 10.90
C TRP A 34 -1.32 -6.53 9.80
N MET A 35 0.00 -6.60 9.53
CA MET A 35 0.63 -5.84 8.45
C MET A 35 0.18 -6.37 7.09
N LEU A 36 0.10 -7.70 6.94
CA LEU A 36 -0.43 -8.33 5.72
C LEU A 36 -1.89 -7.95 5.49
N LYS A 37 -2.72 -7.98 6.54
CA LYS A 37 -4.12 -7.55 6.46
C LYS A 37 -4.25 -6.09 6.02
N LEU A 38 -3.47 -5.19 6.61
CA LEU A 38 -3.48 -3.78 6.24
C LEU A 38 -3.07 -3.59 4.76
N LYS A 39 -2.00 -4.27 4.30
CA LYS A 39 -1.58 -4.24 2.89
C LYS A 39 -2.67 -4.77 1.95
N GLY A 40 -3.36 -5.84 2.33
CA GLY A 40 -4.51 -6.40 1.60
C GLY A 40 -5.67 -5.42 1.49
N GLU A 41 -6.10 -4.83 2.61
CA GLU A 41 -7.18 -3.83 2.63
C GLU A 41 -6.88 -2.59 1.78
N VAL A 42 -5.60 -2.18 1.69
CA VAL A 42 -5.19 -1.09 0.78
C VAL A 42 -5.37 -1.52 -0.68
N LEU A 43 -4.93 -2.73 -1.06
CA LEU A 43 -5.06 -3.23 -2.42
C LEU A 43 -6.52 -3.39 -2.83
N GLU A 44 -7.35 -3.98 -1.98
CA GLU A 44 -8.80 -4.13 -2.21
C GLU A 44 -9.46 -2.77 -2.49
N LYS A 45 -9.16 -1.75 -1.68
CA LYS A 45 -9.69 -0.39 -1.92
C LYS A 45 -9.16 0.25 -3.19
N VAL A 46 -7.91 -0.05 -3.57
CA VAL A 46 -7.33 0.46 -4.83
C VAL A 46 -8.02 -0.19 -6.04
N GLU A 47 -8.36 -1.48 -5.97
CA GLU A 47 -9.10 -2.20 -7.03
C GLU A 47 -10.49 -1.61 -7.30
N GLU A 48 -11.12 -1.02 -6.28
CA GLU A 48 -12.42 -0.35 -6.41
C GLU A 48 -12.34 1.02 -7.13
N ILE A 49 -11.14 1.61 -7.27
CA ILE A 49 -10.95 2.93 -7.89
C ILE A 49 -10.68 2.79 -9.38
N LYS A 50 -11.58 3.38 -10.20
CA LYS A 50 -11.45 3.42 -11.67
C LYS A 50 -10.23 4.21 -12.14
N ASP A 51 -10.03 5.40 -11.56
CA ASP A 51 -8.97 6.33 -11.95
C ASP A 51 -7.99 6.52 -10.79
N LEU A 52 -7.07 5.56 -10.66
CA LEU A 52 -6.06 5.61 -9.61
C LEU A 52 -5.02 6.70 -9.91
N ASN A 53 -4.97 7.69 -9.03
CA ASN A 53 -3.94 8.72 -9.01
C ASN A 53 -3.23 8.75 -7.64
N LYS A 54 -2.16 9.56 -7.53
CA LYS A 54 -1.35 9.66 -6.32
C LYS A 54 -2.16 10.08 -5.08
N GLU A 55 -3.03 11.06 -5.26
CA GLU A 55 -3.84 11.62 -4.18
C GLU A 55 -4.81 10.57 -3.65
N GLU A 56 -5.49 9.87 -4.55
CA GLU A 56 -6.45 8.82 -4.20
C GLU A 56 -5.77 7.63 -3.53
N TYR A 57 -4.62 7.20 -4.04
CA TYR A 57 -3.82 6.17 -3.37
C TYR A 57 -3.40 6.60 -1.96
N TYR A 58 -2.96 7.85 -1.78
CA TYR A 58 -2.53 8.34 -0.46
C TYR A 58 -3.70 8.44 0.52
N LYS A 59 -4.88 8.87 0.05
CA LYS A 59 -6.10 8.88 0.87
C LYS A 59 -6.49 7.47 1.33
N ILE A 60 -6.45 6.47 0.45
CA ILE A 60 -6.73 5.08 0.81
C ILE A 60 -5.77 4.59 1.90
N VAL A 61 -4.48 4.84 1.74
CA VAL A 61 -3.45 4.45 2.72
C VAL A 61 -3.71 5.12 4.07
N ASP A 62 -3.99 6.43 4.09
CA ASP A 62 -4.26 7.16 5.32
C ASP A 62 -5.56 6.70 6.00
N GLU A 63 -6.60 6.42 5.23
CA GLU A 63 -7.87 5.92 5.75
C GLU A 63 -7.70 4.55 6.43
N VAL A 64 -7.05 3.61 5.74
CA VAL A 64 -6.83 2.25 6.26
C VAL A 64 -5.94 2.30 7.50
N SER A 65 -4.79 2.99 7.42
CA SER A 65 -3.89 3.15 8.57
C SER A 65 -4.58 3.84 9.75
N GLY A 66 -5.41 4.85 9.49
CA GLY A 66 -6.19 5.53 10.52
C GLY A 66 -7.15 4.60 11.25
N ARG A 67 -7.80 3.65 10.55
CA ARG A 67 -8.63 2.62 11.20
C ARG A 67 -7.79 1.73 12.13
N TYR A 68 -6.64 1.25 11.65
CA TYR A 68 -5.74 0.41 12.46
C TYR A 68 -5.19 1.14 13.69
N ALA A 69 -4.88 2.44 13.57
CA ALA A 69 -4.48 3.27 14.69
C ALA A 69 -5.56 3.32 15.78
N ARG A 70 -6.83 3.50 15.38
CA ARG A 70 -7.98 3.56 16.30
C ARG A 70 -8.27 2.24 17.01
N LEU A 71 -7.98 1.10 16.37
CA LEU A 71 -8.15 -0.21 16.99
C LEU A 71 -7.17 -0.44 18.14
N GLY A 72 -6.04 0.29 18.20
CA GLY A 72 -5.08 0.23 19.30
C GLY A 72 -4.34 -1.12 19.46
N LYS A 73 -4.53 -2.07 18.54
CA LYS A 73 -3.95 -3.42 18.58
C LYS A 73 -2.56 -3.51 17.94
N VAL A 74 -2.03 -2.39 17.44
CA VAL A 74 -0.78 -2.32 16.68
C VAL A 74 0.11 -1.22 17.25
N GLY A 75 1.43 -1.41 17.22
CA GLY A 75 2.38 -0.40 17.67
C GLY A 75 2.31 0.85 16.77
N ALA A 76 2.24 2.04 17.39
CA ALA A 76 2.12 3.30 16.66
C ALA A 76 3.34 3.55 15.74
N THR A 77 4.53 3.17 16.20
CA THR A 77 5.77 3.28 15.44
C THR A 77 5.75 2.37 14.21
N GLU A 78 5.41 1.09 14.38
CA GLU A 78 5.32 0.11 13.29
C GLU A 78 4.25 0.51 12.28
N LEU A 79 3.09 0.99 12.75
CA LEU A 79 2.02 1.47 11.88
C LEU A 79 2.46 2.69 11.06
N LYS A 80 3.15 3.65 11.68
CA LYS A 80 3.70 4.82 10.98
C LYS A 80 4.71 4.39 9.92
N HIS A 81 5.63 3.48 10.26
CA HIS A 81 6.60 2.94 9.30
C HIS A 81 5.91 2.24 8.13
N LEU A 82 4.90 1.41 8.40
CA LEU A 82 4.16 0.71 7.35
C LEU A 82 3.38 1.68 6.46
N THR A 83 2.78 2.73 7.03
CA THR A 83 2.07 3.79 6.28
C THR A 83 3.03 4.51 5.32
N VAL A 84 4.24 4.84 5.77
CA VAL A 84 5.27 5.46 4.92
C VAL A 84 5.73 4.50 3.83
N GLU A 85 5.94 3.21 4.16
CA GLU A 85 6.29 2.18 3.18
C GLU A 85 5.25 2.05 2.07
N LEU A 86 3.97 2.04 2.43
CA LEU A 86 2.84 2.00 1.49
C LEU A 86 2.85 3.22 0.57
N LYS A 87 2.97 4.44 1.11
CA LYS A 87 3.04 5.65 0.28
C LYS A 87 4.23 5.66 -0.66
N ASN A 88 5.38 5.15 -0.21
CA ASN A 88 6.58 5.04 -1.03
C ASN A 88 6.40 4.05 -2.20
N ALA A 89 5.54 3.03 -2.08
CA ALA A 89 5.24 2.11 -3.18
C ALA A 89 4.72 2.86 -4.43
N TRP A 90 3.94 3.92 -4.25
CA TRP A 90 3.50 4.77 -5.35
C TRP A 90 4.67 5.44 -6.09
N LEU A 91 5.67 5.92 -5.35
CA LEU A 91 6.84 6.57 -5.94
C LEU A 91 7.67 5.58 -6.76
N HIS A 92 7.71 4.31 -6.34
CA HIS A 92 8.36 3.25 -7.10
C HIS A 92 7.56 2.90 -8.36
N LEU A 93 6.25 2.73 -8.23
CA LEU A 93 5.37 2.44 -9.36
C LEU A 93 5.41 3.55 -10.41
N ASN A 94 5.39 4.82 -10.00
CA ASN A 94 5.49 5.94 -10.93
C ASN A 94 6.85 5.99 -11.65
N LYS A 95 7.92 5.43 -11.08
CA LYS A 95 9.22 5.30 -11.77
C LYS A 95 9.25 4.16 -12.76
N GLU A 96 8.50 3.09 -12.52
CA GLU A 96 8.42 1.92 -13.42
C GLU A 96 7.43 2.13 -14.58
N LEU A 97 6.45 3.02 -14.41
CA LEU A 97 5.47 3.38 -15.45
C LEU A 97 5.89 4.58 -16.33
N GLN A 98 7.04 5.20 -16.05
CA GLN A 98 7.65 6.27 -16.86
C GLN A 98 8.69 5.68 -17.83
#